data_AF-A0A5K1K5A5-F1
#
_entry.id   AF-A0A5K1K5A5-F1
#
_cell.length_a   1.000
_cell.length_b   1.000
_cell.length_c   1.000
_cell.angle_alpha   90.00
_cell.angle_beta   90.00
_cell.angle_gamma   90.00
#
_symmetry.space_group_name_H-M   'P 1'
#
loop_
_entity.id
_entity.type
_entity.pdbx_description
1 polymer ?
#
loop_
_entity_poly.entity_id
_entity_poly.type
_entity_poly.pdbx_seq_one_letter_code
_entity_poly.pdbx_strand_id
1 'polypeptide(L)'
;MDNNDERMVDDPSSPEAVRNQAQAAKWRKLMEKKPPKDSLRRTLIPKRGQTPPLYRYGFPYTQQYALDYARRHHLKLKLIDEDIDAFGGREELDFADVDDTWLQERDSWVFAMGVSRSLMLRDLSQRCGFSLDAGRPFSLEWDGIISLWSNYTIEERYMACPDHEEVLRVLEEAMNEVEGHNSKVQWWFDWNNDLGAI
;
A
#
# COMPACT_ATOMS: atom_id res chain seq x y z
N MET A 1 4.58 -44.01 16.33
CA MET A 1 5.96 -43.69 15.90
C MET A 1 5.88 -42.28 15.38
N ASP A 2 6.47 -41.39 16.16
CA ASP A 2 6.28 -39.95 16.12
C ASP A 2 6.98 -39.35 14.89
N ASN A 3 6.22 -38.64 14.05
CA ASN A 3 6.78 -37.68 13.13
C ASN A 3 6.65 -36.31 13.78
N ASN A 4 7.74 -35.92 14.46
CA ASN A 4 7.97 -34.55 14.90
C ASN A 4 8.04 -33.66 13.66
N ASP A 5 6.94 -32.95 13.42
CA ASP A 5 6.89 -31.79 12.54
C ASP A 5 7.57 -30.63 13.27
N GLU A 6 8.92 -30.63 13.24
CA GLU A 6 9.73 -29.47 13.63
C GLU A 6 9.46 -28.35 12.62
N ARG A 7 8.41 -27.57 12.89
CA ARG A 7 8.34 -26.19 12.43
C ARG A 7 9.69 -25.56 12.79
N MET A 8 10.47 -25.20 11.77
CA MET A 8 11.62 -24.30 11.90
C MET A 8 11.12 -23.02 12.55
N VAL A 9 11.15 -22.97 13.88
CA VAL A 9 11.06 -21.74 14.63
C VAL A 9 12.38 -21.06 14.32
N ASP A 10 12.34 -19.98 13.54
CA ASP A 10 13.51 -19.14 13.29
C ASP A 10 14.19 -18.85 14.63
N ASP A 11 15.39 -19.40 14.83
CA ASP A 11 16.17 -19.19 16.04
C ASP A 11 16.46 -17.68 16.14
N PRO A 12 15.91 -16.98 17.15
CA PRO A 12 16.11 -15.53 17.28
C PRO A 12 17.58 -15.16 17.52
N SER A 13 18.46 -16.14 17.80
CA SER A 13 19.91 -15.98 17.94
C SER A 13 20.70 -16.30 16.68
N SER A 14 20.04 -16.72 15.59
CA SER A 14 20.66 -16.85 14.27
C SER A 14 21.32 -15.53 13.85
N PRO A 15 22.52 -15.56 13.25
CA PRO A 15 23.17 -14.36 12.72
C PRO A 15 22.29 -13.56 11.75
N GLU A 16 21.40 -14.23 11.02
CA GLU A 16 20.45 -13.61 10.11
C GLU A 16 19.31 -12.91 10.85
N ALA A 17 18.74 -13.54 11.88
CA ALA A 17 17.71 -12.96 12.73
C ALA A 17 18.24 -11.69 13.45
N VAL A 18 19.46 -11.76 14.00
CA VAL A 18 20.13 -10.63 14.66
C VAL A 18 20.39 -9.49 13.67
N ARG A 19 20.87 -9.79 12.45
CA ARG A 19 21.08 -8.79 11.38
C ARG A 19 19.77 -8.12 10.98
N ASN A 20 18.70 -8.90 10.80
CA ASN A 20 17.38 -8.40 10.44
C ASN A 20 16.81 -7.50 11.55
N GLN A 21 16.99 -7.88 12.81
CA GLN A 21 16.55 -7.09 13.96
C GLN A 21 17.32 -5.77 14.09
N ALA A 22 18.64 -5.80 13.91
CA ALA A 22 19.47 -4.59 13.92
C ALA A 22 19.09 -3.64 12.77
N GLN A 23 18.81 -4.20 11.59
CA GLN A 23 18.35 -3.43 10.44
C GLN A 23 16.96 -2.82 10.68
N ALA A 24 16.01 -3.58 11.23
CA ALA A 24 14.70 -3.07 11.61
C ALA A 24 14.79 -1.94 12.66
N ALA A 25 15.67 -2.08 13.66
CA ALA A 25 15.92 -1.04 14.64
C ALA A 25 16.52 0.23 14.01
N LYS A 26 17.44 0.08 13.04
CA LYS A 26 17.96 1.21 12.25
C LYS A 26 16.84 1.90 11.47
N TRP A 27 15.96 1.15 10.82
CA TRP A 27 14.83 1.71 10.07
C TRP A 27 13.87 2.48 10.97
N ARG A 28 13.51 1.92 12.15
CA ARG A 28 12.66 2.61 13.12
C ARG A 28 13.22 3.98 13.52
N LYS A 29 14.52 4.06 13.85
CA LYS A 29 15.18 5.34 14.18
C LYS A 29 15.16 6.34 13.02
N LEU A 30 15.22 5.88 11.78
CA LEU A 30 15.12 6.75 10.60
C LEU A 30 13.68 7.23 10.39
N MET A 31 12.69 6.36 10.58
CA MET A 31 11.27 6.70 10.47
C MET A 31 10.83 7.70 11.53
N GLU A 32 11.33 7.58 12.77
CA GLU A 32 11.12 8.58 13.83
C GLU A 32 11.60 9.98 13.44
N LYS A 33 12.65 10.09 12.61
CA LYS A 33 13.14 11.38 12.09
C LYS A 33 12.31 11.92 10.92
N LYS A 34 11.45 11.08 10.33
CA LYS A 34 10.63 11.39 9.15
C LYS A 34 9.16 11.06 9.40
N PRO A 35 8.54 11.58 10.48
CA PRO A 35 7.16 11.28 10.76
C PRO A 35 6.24 11.84 9.67
N PRO A 36 5.02 11.28 9.52
CA PRO A 36 3.98 11.84 8.68
C PRO A 36 3.72 13.31 9.03
N LYS A 37 3.31 14.10 8.04
CA LYS A 37 3.09 15.55 8.21
C LYS A 37 1.70 15.95 7.76
N ASP A 38 1.02 16.75 8.56
CA ASP A 38 -0.26 17.35 8.16
C ASP A 38 -0.08 18.41 7.07
N SER A 39 1.10 19.03 6.99
CA SER A 39 1.43 20.00 5.93
C SER A 39 2.86 19.82 5.42
N LEU A 40 3.06 20.15 4.14
CA LEU A 40 4.36 20.10 3.49
C LEU A 40 4.93 21.51 3.33
N ARG A 41 6.21 21.68 3.70
CA ARG A 41 6.91 22.96 3.51
C ARG A 41 7.07 23.24 2.01
N ARG A 42 6.84 24.49 1.58
CA ARG A 42 7.01 24.91 0.18
C ARG A 42 8.41 24.65 -0.39
N THR A 43 9.44 24.60 0.46
CA THR A 43 10.81 24.24 0.06
C THR A 43 10.97 22.80 -0.41
N LEU A 44 9.98 21.93 -0.13
CA LEU A 44 9.96 20.54 -0.59
C LEU A 44 9.20 20.39 -1.91
N ILE A 45 8.60 21.46 -2.44
CA ILE A 45 8.09 21.49 -3.80
C ILE A 45 9.29 21.74 -4.73
N PRO A 46 9.55 20.86 -5.71
CA PRO A 46 10.72 20.96 -6.57
C PRO A 46 10.66 22.26 -7.38
N LYS A 47 11.77 22.99 -7.38
CA LYS A 47 12.03 24.09 -8.33
C LYS A 47 13.00 23.58 -9.39
N ARG A 48 13.13 24.32 -10.50
CA ARG A 48 14.08 23.99 -11.57
C ARG A 48 15.48 23.74 -11.01
N GLY A 49 16.01 22.54 -11.24
CA GLY A 49 17.34 22.12 -10.76
C GLY A 49 17.39 21.61 -9.32
N GLN A 50 16.26 21.51 -8.61
CA GLN A 50 16.17 20.93 -7.27
C GLN A 50 15.55 19.54 -7.31
N THR A 51 16.09 18.63 -6.49
CA THR A 51 15.58 17.26 -6.31
C THR A 51 15.29 17.01 -4.83
N PRO A 52 14.27 17.67 -4.24
CA PRO A 52 13.89 17.42 -2.87
C PRO A 52 13.43 15.97 -2.69
N PRO A 53 13.48 15.42 -1.47
CA PRO A 53 12.94 14.09 -1.23
C PRO A 53 11.47 13.99 -1.66
N LEU A 54 11.08 12.82 -2.18
CA LEU A 54 9.72 12.47 -2.56
C LEU A 54 8.85 12.33 -1.33
N TYR A 55 7.75 13.07 -1.31
CA TYR A 55 6.65 12.91 -0.37
C TYR A 55 5.35 12.66 -1.15
N ARG A 56 4.48 11.84 -0.58
CA ARG A 56 3.14 11.56 -1.11
C ARG A 56 2.08 11.99 -0.12
N TYR A 57 1.02 12.61 -0.62
CA TYR A 57 -0.14 13.01 0.16
C TYR A 57 -1.28 12.02 -0.06
N GLY A 58 -1.77 11.40 1.01
CA GLY A 58 -2.83 10.42 0.91
C GLY A 58 -2.98 9.53 2.14
N PHE A 59 -3.70 8.43 1.94
CA PHE A 59 -4.09 7.49 3.00
C PHE A 59 -3.22 6.23 2.97
N PRO A 60 -2.43 5.96 4.02
CA PRO A 60 -1.69 4.70 4.11
C PRO A 60 -2.64 3.52 4.30
N TYR A 61 -2.19 2.32 3.95
CA TYR A 61 -2.94 1.08 4.15
C TYR A 61 -2.00 -0.11 4.34
N THR A 62 -2.52 -1.19 4.93
CA THR A 62 -1.85 -2.49 5.02
C THR A 62 -2.25 -3.37 3.84
N GLN A 63 -1.40 -4.31 3.46
CA GLN A 63 -1.72 -5.30 2.44
C GLN A 63 -3.00 -6.08 2.76
N GLN A 64 -3.17 -6.45 4.03
CA GLN A 64 -4.38 -7.10 4.50
C GLN A 64 -5.63 -6.23 4.29
N TYR A 65 -5.54 -4.93 4.56
CA TYR A 65 -6.64 -4.01 4.31
C TYR A 65 -7.06 -3.98 2.85
N ALA A 66 -6.08 -3.94 1.92
CA ALA A 66 -6.38 -3.93 0.48
C ALA A 66 -7.04 -5.23 0.02
N LEU A 67 -6.59 -6.39 0.52
CA LEU A 67 -7.23 -7.68 0.27
C LEU A 67 -8.67 -7.70 0.79
N ASP A 68 -8.87 -7.30 2.04
CA ASP A 68 -10.19 -7.33 2.65
C ASP A 68 -11.13 -6.30 2.03
N TYR A 69 -10.62 -5.16 1.58
CA TYR A 69 -11.36 -4.20 0.76
C TYR A 69 -11.84 -4.86 -0.54
N ALA A 70 -10.93 -5.53 -1.26
CA ALA A 70 -11.28 -6.22 -2.51
C ALA A 70 -12.34 -7.32 -2.29
N ARG A 71 -12.24 -8.08 -1.19
CA ARG A 71 -13.23 -9.06 -0.74
C ARG A 71 -14.60 -8.41 -0.45
N ARG A 72 -14.64 -7.40 0.42
CA ARG A 72 -15.89 -6.73 0.85
C ARG A 72 -16.64 -6.07 -0.31
N HIS A 73 -15.90 -5.48 -1.25
CA HIS A 73 -16.48 -4.77 -2.39
C HIS A 73 -16.64 -5.65 -3.64
N HIS A 74 -16.45 -6.97 -3.52
CA HIS A 74 -16.60 -7.93 -4.64
C HIS A 74 -15.83 -7.50 -5.89
N LEU A 75 -14.60 -7.01 -5.70
CA LEU A 75 -13.80 -6.50 -6.80
C LEU A 75 -13.33 -7.66 -7.67
N LYS A 76 -13.53 -7.52 -8.99
CA LYS A 76 -13.26 -8.60 -9.94
C LYS A 76 -12.01 -8.33 -10.77
N LEU A 77 -11.20 -9.37 -10.91
CA LEU A 77 -10.14 -9.44 -11.91
C LEU A 77 -10.67 -10.19 -13.13
N LYS A 78 -10.65 -9.54 -14.29
CA LYS A 78 -10.88 -10.22 -15.56
C LYS A 78 -9.65 -11.08 -15.89
N LEU A 79 -9.88 -12.36 -16.12
CA LEU A 79 -8.84 -13.30 -16.49
C LEU A 79 -8.58 -13.22 -18.00
N ILE A 80 -7.32 -13.44 -18.39
CA ILE A 80 -6.95 -13.61 -19.79
C ILE A 80 -7.18 -15.09 -20.17
N ASP A 81 -7.40 -15.36 -21.46
CA ASP A 81 -7.76 -16.69 -21.96
C ASP A 81 -6.79 -17.79 -21.47
N GLU A 82 -5.50 -17.46 -21.36
CA GLU A 82 -4.45 -18.38 -20.88
C GLU A 82 -4.64 -18.82 -19.41
N ASP A 83 -5.29 -17.98 -18.59
CA ASP A 83 -5.49 -18.23 -17.17
C ASP A 83 -6.87 -18.86 -16.87
N ILE A 84 -7.84 -18.79 -17.80
CA ILE A 84 -9.22 -19.27 -17.58
C ILE A 84 -9.23 -20.73 -17.12
N ASP A 85 -8.47 -21.59 -17.80
CA ASP A 85 -8.40 -23.02 -17.46
C ASP A 85 -7.77 -23.24 -16.08
N ALA A 86 -6.75 -22.46 -15.72
CA ALA A 86 -6.11 -22.52 -14.41
C ALA A 86 -7.05 -22.11 -13.26
N PHE A 87 -8.03 -21.25 -13.56
CA PHE A 87 -9.07 -20.81 -12.62
C PHE A 87 -10.40 -21.58 -12.81
N GLY A 88 -10.34 -22.79 -13.36
CA GLY A 88 -11.50 -23.70 -13.42
C GLY A 88 -12.57 -23.26 -14.42
N GLY A 89 -12.18 -22.62 -15.52
CA GLY A 89 -13.09 -22.17 -16.57
C GLY A 89 -13.77 -20.84 -16.30
N ARG A 90 -13.33 -20.08 -15.28
CA ARG A 90 -13.91 -18.76 -14.95
C ARG A 90 -13.28 -17.67 -15.81
N GLU A 91 -14.10 -16.76 -16.33
CA GLU A 91 -13.62 -15.57 -17.04
C GLU A 91 -13.26 -14.42 -16.09
N GLU A 92 -13.77 -14.46 -14.86
CA GLU A 92 -13.53 -13.47 -13.82
C GLU A 92 -13.25 -14.16 -12.49
N LEU A 93 -12.27 -13.64 -11.77
CA LEU A 93 -12.01 -13.97 -10.36
C LEU A 93 -12.64 -12.88 -9.49
N ASP A 94 -13.69 -13.24 -8.76
CA ASP A 94 -14.26 -12.40 -7.70
C ASP A 94 -13.41 -12.55 -6.43
N PHE A 95 -12.89 -11.44 -5.90
CA PHE A 95 -12.06 -11.49 -4.70
C PHE A 95 -12.83 -11.91 -3.45
N ALA A 96 -14.16 -11.87 -3.44
CA ALA A 96 -14.94 -12.45 -2.35
C ALA A 96 -14.80 -13.98 -2.25
N ASP A 97 -14.44 -14.66 -3.34
CA ASP A 97 -14.21 -16.11 -3.38
C ASP A 97 -12.79 -16.50 -2.94
N VAL A 98 -11.88 -15.52 -2.80
CA VAL A 98 -10.51 -15.76 -2.33
C VAL A 98 -10.55 -16.03 -0.83
N ASP A 99 -10.31 -17.27 -0.41
CA ASP A 99 -10.28 -17.67 1.00
C ASP A 99 -8.84 -17.79 1.55
N ASP A 100 -8.73 -18.00 2.86
CA ASP A 100 -7.43 -18.07 3.55
C ASP A 100 -6.67 -19.36 3.26
N THR A 101 -7.33 -20.40 2.75
CA THR A 101 -6.65 -21.64 2.33
C THR A 101 -5.84 -21.38 1.07
N TRP A 102 -6.41 -20.65 0.12
CA TRP A 102 -5.72 -20.26 -1.11
C TRP A 102 -4.49 -19.38 -0.84
N LEU A 103 -4.54 -18.57 0.22
CA LEU A 103 -3.45 -17.68 0.63
C LEU A 103 -2.31 -18.38 1.38
N GLN A 104 -2.39 -19.68 1.65
CA GLN A 104 -1.30 -20.45 2.26
C GLN A 104 -0.14 -20.64 1.29
N GLU A 105 -0.41 -20.68 -0.01
CA GLU A 105 0.63 -20.75 -1.03
C GLU A 105 1.23 -19.36 -1.26
N ARG A 106 2.56 -19.27 -1.20
CA ARG A 106 3.29 -17.99 -1.31
C ARG A 106 2.96 -17.25 -2.60
N ASP A 107 2.90 -17.95 -3.73
CA ASP A 107 2.68 -17.32 -5.03
C ASP A 107 1.26 -16.77 -5.14
N SER A 108 0.26 -17.53 -4.68
CA SER A 108 -1.13 -17.10 -4.53
C SER A 108 -1.27 -15.90 -3.60
N TRP A 109 -0.55 -15.88 -2.48
CA TRP A 109 -0.53 -14.75 -1.56
C TRP A 109 0.04 -13.49 -2.23
N VAL A 110 1.21 -13.58 -2.87
CA VAL A 110 1.84 -12.45 -3.57
C VAL A 110 0.92 -11.92 -4.68
N PHE A 111 0.30 -12.82 -5.44
CA PHE A 111 -0.67 -12.48 -6.46
C PHE A 111 -1.87 -11.74 -5.87
N ALA A 112 -2.50 -12.29 -4.83
CA ALA A 112 -3.66 -11.71 -4.17
C ALA A 112 -3.37 -10.31 -3.63
N MET A 113 -2.21 -10.11 -3.00
CA MET A 113 -1.78 -8.80 -2.48
C MET A 113 -1.57 -7.78 -3.61
N GLY A 114 -0.91 -8.18 -4.70
CA GLY A 114 -0.64 -7.29 -5.84
C GLY A 114 -1.92 -6.88 -6.59
N VAL A 115 -2.80 -7.86 -6.83
CA VAL A 115 -4.06 -7.63 -7.55
C VAL A 115 -5.05 -6.85 -6.69
N SER A 116 -5.23 -7.20 -5.41
CA SER A 116 -6.16 -6.48 -4.51
C SER A 116 -5.81 -4.99 -4.39
N ARG A 117 -4.53 -4.65 -4.25
CA ARG A 117 -4.05 -3.26 -4.30
C ARG A 117 -4.47 -2.56 -5.60
N SER A 118 -4.27 -3.23 -6.73
CA SER A 118 -4.53 -2.65 -8.05
C SER A 118 -6.03 -2.44 -8.27
N LEU A 119 -6.85 -3.41 -7.83
CA LEU A 119 -8.31 -3.33 -7.87
C LEU A 119 -8.83 -2.22 -6.95
N MET A 120 -8.34 -2.14 -5.71
CA MET A 120 -8.70 -1.08 -4.76
C MET A 120 -8.35 0.31 -5.32
N LEU A 121 -7.15 0.49 -5.87
CA LEU A 121 -6.75 1.77 -6.48
C LEU A 121 -7.68 2.17 -7.63
N ARG A 122 -8.03 1.21 -8.50
CA ARG A 122 -8.93 1.44 -9.63
C ARG A 122 -10.34 1.81 -9.16
N ASP A 123 -10.88 1.06 -8.22
CA ASP A 123 -12.21 1.31 -7.65
C ASP A 123 -12.28 2.68 -6.97
N LEU A 124 -11.32 2.99 -6.10
CA LEU A 124 -11.25 4.30 -5.43
C LEU A 124 -11.10 5.45 -6.43
N SER A 125 -10.28 5.27 -7.49
CA SER A 125 -10.14 6.29 -8.54
C SER A 125 -11.45 6.54 -9.28
N GLN A 126 -12.22 5.48 -9.55
CA GLN A 126 -13.54 5.59 -10.18
C GLN A 126 -14.54 6.28 -9.26
N ARG A 127 -14.60 5.89 -7.98
CA ARG A 127 -15.46 6.51 -6.96
C ARG A 127 -15.16 8.00 -6.77
N CYS A 128 -13.89 8.38 -6.84
CA CYS A 128 -13.45 9.77 -6.73
C CYS A 128 -13.66 10.60 -8.01
N GLY A 129 -13.92 9.96 -9.16
CA GLY A 129 -13.87 10.64 -10.46
C GLY A 129 -12.51 11.27 -10.76
N PHE A 130 -11.45 10.78 -10.11
CA PHE A 130 -10.10 11.35 -10.14
C PHE A 130 -9.08 10.23 -10.14
N SER A 131 -8.13 10.26 -11.06
CA SER A 131 -7.07 9.23 -11.12
C SER A 131 -6.20 9.32 -9.88
N LEU A 132 -6.08 8.26 -9.09
CA LEU A 132 -5.21 8.20 -7.91
C LEU A 132 -3.90 7.49 -8.25
N ASP A 133 -2.85 7.80 -7.48
CA ASP A 133 -1.57 7.10 -7.57
C ASP A 133 -1.41 6.16 -6.37
N ALA A 134 -0.48 5.21 -6.47
CA ALA A 134 -0.04 4.43 -5.32
C ALA A 134 1.44 4.65 -5.03
N GLY A 135 1.82 4.49 -3.77
CA GLY A 135 3.21 4.61 -3.33
C GLY A 135 3.54 3.66 -2.20
N ARG A 136 4.71 3.86 -1.58
CA ARG A 136 5.13 3.10 -0.41
C ARG A 136 5.56 4.06 0.70
N PRO A 137 4.74 4.30 1.72
CA PRO A 137 5.09 5.21 2.81
C PRO A 137 6.27 4.63 3.59
N PHE A 138 7.20 5.49 4.03
CA PHE A 138 8.36 5.12 4.83
C PHE A 138 7.92 4.76 6.26
N SER A 139 7.34 3.57 6.35
CA SER A 139 6.74 2.96 7.53
C SER A 139 7.06 1.46 7.56
N LEU A 140 7.05 0.88 8.75
CA LEU A 140 6.99 -0.58 8.95
C LEU A 140 5.56 -1.06 9.26
N GLU A 141 4.65 -0.14 9.59
CA GLU A 141 3.24 -0.43 9.90
C GLU A 141 2.38 -0.44 8.65
N TRP A 142 2.72 0.41 7.67
CA TRP A 142 1.95 0.63 6.46
C TRP A 142 2.69 0.12 5.24
N ASP A 143 2.01 -0.72 4.45
CA ASP A 143 2.60 -1.37 3.28
C ASP A 143 2.48 -0.54 2.02
N GLY A 144 1.46 0.33 1.95
CA GLY A 144 1.17 1.17 0.80
C GLY A 144 0.49 2.47 1.18
N ILE A 145 0.35 3.36 0.20
CA ILE A 145 -0.41 4.61 0.30
C ILE A 145 -1.20 4.82 -0.99
N ILE A 146 -2.50 5.13 -0.85
CA ILE A 146 -3.32 5.68 -1.93
C ILE A 146 -3.07 7.19 -1.92
N SER A 147 -2.43 7.67 -2.97
CA SER A 147 -1.84 9.01 -3.07
C SER A 147 -2.67 9.88 -4.01
N LEU A 148 -3.14 11.02 -3.50
CA LEU A 148 -3.78 12.05 -4.34
C LEU A 148 -2.75 12.74 -5.22
N TRP A 149 -1.55 13.00 -4.69
CA TRP A 149 -0.43 13.57 -5.43
C TRP A 149 0.87 13.45 -4.63
N SER A 150 1.97 13.70 -5.32
CA SER A 150 3.29 13.87 -4.71
C SER A 150 3.67 15.36 -4.61
N ASN A 151 4.74 15.67 -3.89
CA ASN A 151 5.32 17.01 -3.93
C ASN A 151 5.79 17.43 -5.34
N TYR A 152 6.01 16.48 -6.25
CA TYR A 152 6.37 16.73 -7.65
C TYR A 152 5.16 17.00 -8.54
N THR A 153 3.98 16.51 -8.17
CA THR A 153 2.79 16.54 -9.02
C THR A 153 1.66 17.38 -8.44
N ILE A 154 1.82 17.95 -7.23
CA ILE A 154 0.77 18.69 -6.54
C ILE A 154 0.26 19.89 -7.35
N GLU A 155 1.12 20.69 -7.98
CA GLU A 155 0.65 21.90 -8.68
C GLU A 155 -0.26 21.55 -9.88
N GLU A 156 0.13 20.56 -10.68
CA GLU A 156 -0.65 20.09 -11.82
C GLU A 156 -1.93 19.37 -11.37
N ARG A 157 -1.81 18.45 -10.41
CA ARG A 157 -2.92 17.59 -9.98
C ARG A 157 -3.95 18.34 -9.15
N TYR A 158 -3.51 19.34 -8.38
CA TYR A 158 -4.42 20.22 -7.65
C TYR A 158 -5.30 21.03 -8.61
N MET A 159 -4.76 21.46 -9.76
CA MET A 159 -5.54 22.19 -10.76
C MET A 159 -6.45 21.25 -11.58
N ALA A 160 -6.05 19.98 -11.76
CA ALA A 160 -6.79 18.99 -12.52
C ALA A 160 -7.89 18.27 -11.70
N CYS A 161 -7.85 18.35 -10.37
CA CYS A 161 -8.87 17.74 -9.53
C CYS A 161 -10.10 18.66 -9.43
N PRO A 162 -11.29 18.20 -9.84
CA PRO A 162 -12.47 19.06 -9.87
C PRO A 162 -12.94 19.50 -8.48
N ASP A 163 -12.84 18.60 -7.49
CA ASP A 163 -13.27 18.84 -6.11
C ASP A 163 -12.40 18.04 -5.14
N HIS A 164 -11.45 18.71 -4.48
CA HIS A 164 -10.56 18.07 -3.52
C HIS A 164 -11.26 17.62 -2.24
N GLU A 165 -12.29 18.35 -1.81
CA GLU A 165 -12.97 18.05 -0.55
C GLU A 165 -13.79 16.77 -0.72
N GLU A 166 -14.46 16.63 -1.86
CA GLU A 166 -15.20 15.42 -2.19
C GLU A 166 -14.28 14.20 -2.36
N VAL A 167 -13.14 14.35 -3.07
CA VAL A 167 -12.15 13.26 -3.20
C VAL A 167 -11.62 12.83 -1.83
N LEU A 168 -11.28 13.79 -0.95
CA LEU A 168 -10.83 13.49 0.39
C LEU A 168 -11.91 12.81 1.22
N ARG A 169 -13.17 13.25 1.12
CA ARG A 169 -14.31 12.64 1.82
C ARG A 169 -14.52 11.18 1.39
N VAL A 170 -14.57 10.92 0.08
CA VAL A 170 -14.72 9.56 -0.46
C VAL A 170 -13.60 8.65 0.00
N LEU A 171 -12.36 9.14 -0.01
CA LEU A 171 -11.21 8.38 0.47
C LEU A 171 -11.23 8.18 1.98
N GLU A 172 -11.53 9.20 2.78
CA GLU A 172 -11.62 9.08 4.24
C GLU A 172 -12.66 8.03 4.64
N GLU A 173 -13.83 8.04 4.01
CA GLU A 173 -14.89 7.06 4.21
C GLU A 173 -14.45 5.65 3.82
N ALA A 174 -13.87 5.51 2.62
CA ALA A 174 -13.46 4.20 2.11
C ALA A 174 -12.23 3.62 2.82
N MET A 175 -11.33 4.47 3.31
CA MET A 175 -10.10 4.08 4.02
C MET A 175 -10.30 3.95 5.53
N ASN A 176 -11.51 4.17 6.04
CA ASN A 176 -11.86 3.98 7.45
C ASN A 176 -13.24 3.30 7.62
N GLU A 177 -13.66 2.52 6.62
CA GLU A 177 -14.97 1.85 6.62
C GLU A 177 -15.07 0.70 7.65
N VAL A 178 -13.92 0.23 8.18
CA VAL A 178 -13.84 -0.86 9.15
C VAL A 178 -13.30 -0.36 10.48
N GLU A 179 -13.97 -0.76 11.57
CA GLU A 179 -13.54 -0.43 12.93
C GLU A 179 -12.12 -0.97 13.20
N GLY A 180 -11.29 -0.14 13.84
CA GLY A 180 -9.90 -0.49 14.17
C GLY A 180 -8.87 -0.18 13.08
N HIS A 181 -9.31 0.12 11.84
CA HIS A 181 -8.44 0.73 10.83
C HIS A 181 -8.61 2.26 10.89
N ASN A 182 -7.55 2.97 11.26
CA ASN A 182 -7.57 4.43 11.40
C ASN A 182 -6.48 5.07 10.52
N SER A 183 -6.76 5.11 9.23
CA SER A 183 -5.90 5.73 8.23
C SER A 183 -6.21 7.21 8.14
N LYS A 184 -5.19 8.05 8.36
CA LYS A 184 -5.31 9.50 8.26
C LYS A 184 -4.60 10.01 7.01
N VAL A 185 -5.24 10.93 6.28
CA VAL A 185 -4.59 11.65 5.19
C VAL A 185 -3.45 12.54 5.69
N GLN A 186 -2.24 12.25 5.24
CA GLN A 186 -1.03 13.00 5.59
C GLN A 186 0.00 12.94 4.48
N TRP A 187 1.07 13.74 4.62
CA TRP A 187 2.27 13.65 3.81
C TRP A 187 3.23 12.60 4.36
N TRP A 188 3.52 11.58 3.57
CA TRP A 188 4.42 10.49 3.89
C TRP A 188 5.70 10.60 3.07
N PHE A 189 6.84 10.44 3.74
CA PHE A 189 8.13 10.23 3.05
C PHE A 189 8.05 8.90 2.30
N ASP A 190 8.48 8.86 1.04
CA ASP A 190 8.38 7.63 0.23
C ASP A 190 9.64 6.76 0.36
N TRP A 191 9.48 5.43 0.34
CA TRP A 191 10.60 4.48 0.36
C TRP A 191 11.54 4.58 -0.85
N ASN A 192 11.07 5.12 -1.98
CA ASN A 192 11.88 5.31 -3.19
C ASN A 192 12.91 6.45 -3.07
N ASN A 193 12.92 7.17 -1.96
CA ASN A 193 14.00 8.11 -1.67
C ASN A 193 15.32 7.38 -1.43
N ASP A 194 16.44 8.03 -1.79
CA ASP A 194 17.75 7.58 -1.34
C ASP A 194 17.88 7.79 0.17
N LEU A 195 17.97 6.68 0.90
CA LEU A 195 18.10 6.64 2.36
C LEU A 195 19.57 6.78 2.81
N GLY A 196 20.52 6.78 1.86
CA GLY A 196 21.96 6.88 2.07
C GLY A 196 22.51 8.31 2.18
N ALA A 197 21.68 9.33 1.96
CA ALA A 197 22.03 10.74 2.15
C ALA A 197 21.57 11.31 3.51
N ILE A 198 21.44 10.46 4.54
CA ILE A 198 20.99 10.82 5.90
C ILE A 198 22.11 10.64 6.91
#